data_AF-Q3LWF1-F1
#
_entry.id   AF-Q3LWF1-F1
#
_cell.length_a   1.000
_cell.length_b   1.000
_cell.length_c   1.000
_cell.angle_alpha   90.00
_cell.angle_beta   90.00
_cell.angle_gamma   90.00
#
_symmetry.space_group_name_H-M   'P 1'
#
loop_
_entity.id
_entity.type
_entity.pdbx_description
1 polymer ?
#
loop_
_entity_poly.entity_id
_entity_poly.type
_entity_poly.pdbx_seq_one_letter_code
_entity_poly.pdbx_strand_id
1 'polypeptide(L)'
;MNHINQITETIKHNVIEYLEKINQDERTKIYLDKINTMFDKKITLNQKSQFQYIKTISKDNIWYYKDRLSTSRGPCDLKTLRICWINGIIDQNTFIWGPGLDNWIPVKNVRCLINCIRTPEVQVLTKIKKEFVLKPYLNNIRNENIARRKTWLRQLDELY
;
A
#
# COMPACT_ATOMS: atom_id res chain seq x y z
N MET A 1 27.65 4.83 7.11
CA MET A 1 26.72 5.09 5.98
C MET A 1 26.46 3.85 5.09
N ASN A 2 27.43 2.94 4.92
CA ASN A 2 27.30 1.77 4.01
C ASN A 2 26.36 0.65 4.49
N HIS A 3 26.20 0.44 5.80
CA HIS A 3 25.41 -0.67 6.33
C HIS A 3 23.90 -0.53 6.09
N ILE A 4 23.35 0.68 6.21
CA ILE A 4 21.92 0.95 5.97
C ILE A 4 21.60 0.78 4.49
N ASN A 5 22.49 1.25 3.61
CA ASN A 5 22.36 1.08 2.16
C ASN A 5 22.41 -0.39 1.74
N GLN A 6 23.33 -1.17 2.31
CA GLN A 6 23.38 -2.62 2.08
C GLN A 6 22.10 -3.31 2.55
N ILE A 7 21.61 -3.01 3.77
CA ILE A 7 20.35 -3.57 4.29
C ILE A 7 19.17 -3.22 3.38
N THR A 8 19.07 -1.97 2.90
CA THR A 8 18.00 -1.57 1.99
C THR A 8 18.09 -2.27 0.63
N GLU A 9 19.29 -2.50 0.10
CA GLU A 9 19.48 -3.23 -1.15
C GLU A 9 19.19 -4.72 -0.98
N THR A 10 19.56 -5.32 0.16
CA THR A 10 19.19 -6.71 0.49
C THR A 10 17.67 -6.88 0.65
N ILE A 11 16.99 -5.92 1.30
CA ILE A 11 15.52 -5.94 1.42
C ILE A 11 14.87 -5.79 0.05
N LYS A 12 15.36 -4.87 -0.80
CA LYS A 12 14.87 -4.71 -2.18
C LYS A 12 15.04 -6.01 -2.98
N HIS A 13 16.21 -6.62 -2.92
CA HIS A 13 16.51 -7.86 -3.64
C HIS A 13 15.61 -9.01 -3.18
N ASN A 14 15.45 -9.22 -1.88
CA ASN A 14 14.61 -10.29 -1.33
C ASN A 14 13.12 -10.10 -1.66
N VAL A 15 12.65 -8.85 -1.71
CA VAL A 15 11.26 -8.54 -2.09
C VAL A 15 11.04 -8.77 -3.58
N ILE A 16 12.01 -8.40 -4.44
CA ILE A 16 11.95 -8.63 -5.89
C ILE A 16 11.98 -10.12 -6.20
N GLU A 17 12.89 -10.89 -5.59
CA GLU A 17 12.99 -12.34 -5.76
C GLU A 17 11.70 -13.06 -5.34
N TYR A 18 11.07 -12.61 -4.24
CA TYR A 18 9.81 -13.16 -3.75
C TYR A 18 8.63 -12.82 -4.68
N LEU A 19 8.62 -11.61 -5.26
CA LEU A 19 7.62 -11.19 -6.24
C LEU A 19 7.74 -11.96 -7.57
N GLU A 20 8.96 -12.24 -8.01
CA GLU A 20 9.22 -13.05 -9.20
C GLU A 20 8.77 -14.51 -8.99
N LYS A 21 9.02 -15.08 -7.80
CA LYS A 21 8.49 -16.40 -7.39
C LYS A 21 6.95 -16.45 -7.41
N ILE A 22 6.28 -15.43 -6.86
CA ILE A 22 4.80 -15.37 -6.86
C ILE A 22 4.22 -15.28 -8.29
N ASN A 23 4.91 -14.59 -9.20
CA ASN A 23 4.45 -14.39 -10.58
C ASN A 23 4.68 -15.62 -11.48
N GLN A 24 5.63 -16.48 -11.10
CA GLN A 24 5.97 -17.73 -11.80
C GLN A 24 5.22 -18.96 -11.26
N ASP A 25 4.71 -18.94 -10.03
CA ASP A 25 3.95 -20.06 -9.48
C ASP A 25 2.59 -20.26 -10.20
N GLU A 26 2.47 -21.31 -11.00
CA GLU A 26 1.19 -21.67 -11.66
C GLU A 26 0.06 -21.93 -10.66
N ARG A 27 0.39 -22.38 -9.44
CA ARG A 27 -0.58 -22.63 -8.37
C ARG A 27 -1.32 -21.37 -7.92
N THR A 28 -0.62 -20.26 -7.69
CA THR A 28 -1.25 -19.00 -7.25
C THR A 28 -2.15 -18.44 -8.34
N LYS A 29 -1.75 -18.55 -9.61
CA LYS A 29 -2.61 -18.29 -10.76
C LYS A 29 -3.89 -19.13 -10.71
N ILE A 30 -3.79 -20.45 -10.53
CA ILE A 30 -4.96 -21.35 -10.44
C ILE A 30 -5.91 -20.99 -9.28
N TYR A 31 -5.38 -20.62 -8.11
CA TYR A 31 -6.20 -20.20 -6.97
C TYR A 31 -6.90 -18.86 -7.22
N LEU A 32 -6.17 -17.87 -7.76
CA LEU A 32 -6.75 -16.58 -8.14
C LEU A 32 -7.79 -16.75 -9.25
N ASP A 33 -7.55 -17.65 -10.20
CA ASP A 33 -8.49 -17.94 -11.29
C ASP A 33 -9.75 -18.64 -10.77
N LYS A 34 -9.63 -19.62 -9.88
CA LYS A 34 -10.78 -20.23 -9.19
C LYS A 34 -11.58 -19.20 -8.39
N ILE A 35 -10.93 -18.30 -7.67
CA ILE A 35 -11.59 -17.22 -6.91
C ILE A 35 -12.32 -16.28 -7.87
N ASN A 36 -11.69 -15.90 -8.99
CA ASN A 36 -12.30 -15.07 -10.03
C ASN A 36 -13.48 -15.78 -10.68
N THR A 37 -13.38 -17.08 -10.95
CA THR A 37 -14.46 -17.89 -11.56
C THR A 37 -15.65 -18.04 -10.60
N MET A 38 -15.37 -18.19 -9.31
CA MET A 38 -16.38 -18.28 -8.25
C MET A 38 -17.07 -16.94 -8.00
N PHE A 39 -16.34 -15.82 -8.08
CA PHE A 39 -16.91 -14.47 -8.07
C PHE A 39 -17.75 -14.20 -9.32
N ASP A 40 -17.27 -14.62 -10.49
CA ASP A 40 -17.94 -14.43 -11.79
C ASP A 40 -19.30 -15.13 -11.86
N LYS A 41 -19.46 -16.29 -11.20
CA LYS A 41 -20.76 -17.00 -11.13
C LYS A 41 -21.86 -16.26 -10.37
N LYS A 42 -21.50 -15.27 -9.55
CA LYS A 42 -22.46 -14.55 -8.68
C LYS A 42 -22.89 -13.19 -9.25
N ILE A 43 -22.24 -12.72 -10.31
CA ILE A 43 -22.42 -11.39 -10.90
C ILE A 43 -23.14 -11.54 -12.23
N THR A 44 -24.18 -10.75 -12.47
CA THR A 44 -24.87 -10.77 -13.77
C THR A 44 -23.95 -10.27 -14.88
N LEU A 45 -24.11 -10.78 -16.11
CA LEU A 45 -23.25 -10.43 -17.25
C LEU A 45 -23.15 -8.90 -17.46
N ASN A 46 -24.26 -8.18 -17.25
CA ASN A 46 -24.32 -6.72 -17.35
C ASN A 46 -23.49 -6.01 -16.25
N GLN A 47 -23.53 -6.51 -15.01
CA GLN A 47 -22.70 -5.95 -13.94
C GLN A 47 -21.21 -6.21 -14.21
N LYS A 48 -20.86 -7.36 -14.81
CA LYS A 48 -19.48 -7.68 -15.17
C LYS A 48 -18.96 -6.75 -16.27
N SER A 49 -19.73 -6.49 -17.32
CA SER A 49 -19.33 -5.57 -18.39
C SER A 49 -19.14 -4.13 -17.87
N GLN A 50 -20.06 -3.65 -17.02
CA GLN A 50 -19.93 -2.33 -16.38
C GLN A 50 -18.67 -2.22 -15.52
N PHE A 51 -18.38 -3.25 -14.72
CA PHE A 51 -17.18 -3.27 -13.90
C PHE A 51 -15.89 -3.25 -14.73
N GLN A 52 -15.85 -4.05 -15.81
CA GLN A 52 -14.69 -4.07 -16.71
C GLN A 52 -14.50 -2.72 -17.42
N TYR A 53 -15.59 -2.10 -17.90
CA TYR A 53 -15.55 -0.78 -18.50
C TYR A 53 -14.97 0.27 -17.53
N ILE A 54 -15.49 0.33 -16.31
CA ILE A 54 -15.00 1.26 -15.26
C ILE A 54 -13.53 0.98 -14.93
N LYS A 55 -13.12 -0.29 -14.88
CA LYS A 55 -11.73 -0.69 -14.60
C LYS A 55 -10.77 -0.24 -15.71
N THR A 56 -11.17 -0.37 -16.98
CA THR A 56 -10.35 0.07 -18.13
C THR A 56 -10.18 1.58 -18.12
N ILE A 57 -11.27 2.34 -17.95
CA ILE A 57 -11.20 3.81 -17.85
C ILE A 57 -10.34 4.24 -16.66
N SER A 58 -10.55 3.62 -15.49
CA SER A 58 -9.79 3.97 -14.28
C SER A 58 -8.29 3.71 -14.42
N LYS A 59 -7.90 2.75 -15.27
CA LYS A 59 -6.50 2.42 -15.56
C LYS A 59 -5.84 3.47 -16.45
N ASP A 60 -6.58 3.99 -17.43
CA ASP A 60 -6.08 4.94 -18.42
C ASP A 60 -6.25 6.41 -17.95
N ASN A 61 -6.96 6.63 -16.84
CA ASN A 61 -7.14 7.93 -16.22
C ASN A 61 -5.88 8.45 -15.50
N ILE A 62 -5.70 9.77 -15.57
CA ILE A 62 -4.72 10.52 -14.79
C ILE A 62 -5.31 10.84 -13.42
N TRP A 63 -4.58 10.57 -12.35
CA TRP A 63 -5.02 10.84 -10.99
C TRP A 63 -4.13 11.87 -10.29
N TYR A 64 -4.68 12.49 -9.26
CA TYR A 64 -3.97 13.40 -8.37
C TYR A 64 -4.37 13.06 -6.93
N TYR A 65 -3.43 13.09 -5.99
CA TYR A 65 -3.73 12.82 -4.58
C TYR A 65 -3.20 13.95 -3.70
N LYS A 66 -3.81 14.15 -2.53
CA LYS A 66 -3.26 15.03 -1.49
C LYS A 66 -2.42 14.22 -0.52
N ASP A 67 -1.19 14.67 -0.29
CA ASP A 67 -0.32 14.07 0.73
C ASP A 67 -0.82 14.42 2.16
N ARG A 68 -0.17 13.90 3.21
CA ARG A 68 -0.46 14.22 4.62
C ARG A 68 -0.37 15.72 4.93
N LEU A 69 0.44 16.44 4.16
CA LEU A 69 0.58 17.90 4.25
C LEU A 69 -0.47 18.66 3.43
N SER A 70 -1.52 17.98 2.95
CA SER A 70 -2.59 18.52 2.10
C SER A 70 -2.14 19.11 0.76
N THR A 71 -0.87 18.93 0.40
CA THR A 71 -0.32 19.33 -0.90
C THR A 71 -0.81 18.38 -1.99
N SER A 72 -1.36 18.93 -3.07
CA SER A 72 -1.71 18.17 -4.27
C SER A 72 -0.46 17.65 -4.97
N ARG A 73 -0.43 16.36 -5.28
CA ARG A 73 0.63 15.67 -6.03
C ARG A 73 0.00 15.02 -7.27
N GLY A 74 0.71 15.09 -8.39
CA GLY A 74 0.32 14.48 -9.66
C GLY A 74 0.96 15.23 -10.84
N PRO A 75 0.63 14.88 -12.10
CA PRO A 75 -0.24 13.77 -12.52
C PRO A 75 0.34 12.39 -12.16
N CYS A 76 -0.50 11.42 -11.82
CA CYS A 76 -0.04 10.06 -11.53
C CYS A 76 -0.94 8.98 -12.12
N ASP A 77 -0.30 7.91 -12.59
CA ASP A 77 -0.99 6.72 -13.07
C ASP A 77 -1.46 5.85 -11.92
N LEU A 78 -2.37 4.91 -12.22
CA LEU A 78 -2.81 3.89 -11.26
C LEU A 78 -1.64 3.08 -10.68
N LYS A 79 -0.58 2.82 -11.45
CA LYS A 79 0.64 2.14 -10.97
C LYS A 79 1.32 2.94 -9.86
N THR A 80 1.45 4.25 -10.04
CA THR A 80 2.04 5.16 -9.05
C THR A 80 1.18 5.20 -7.78
N LEU A 81 -0.14 5.25 -7.91
CA LEU A 81 -1.05 5.16 -6.75
C LEU A 81 -0.85 3.86 -5.96
N ARG A 82 -0.69 2.72 -6.64
CA ARG A 82 -0.40 1.44 -5.96
C ARG A 82 0.92 1.49 -5.17
N ILE A 83 1.97 2.07 -5.74
CA ILE A 83 3.26 2.25 -5.05
C ILE A 83 3.10 3.18 -3.83
N CYS A 84 2.39 4.30 -4.00
CA CYS A 84 2.06 5.21 -2.90
C CYS A 84 1.28 4.51 -1.78
N TRP A 85 0.39 3.58 -2.13
CA TRP A 85 -0.37 2.77 -1.17
C TRP A 85 0.54 1.83 -0.38
N ILE A 86 1.40 1.06 -1.07
CA ILE A 86 2.39 0.18 -0.43
C ILE A 86 3.28 0.98 0.53
N ASN A 87 3.60 2.21 0.15
CA ASN A 87 4.43 3.10 0.94
C ASN A 87 3.69 3.77 2.12
N GLY A 88 2.37 3.64 2.23
CA GLY A 88 1.57 4.29 3.27
C GLY A 88 1.44 5.81 3.10
N ILE A 89 1.75 6.33 1.91
CA ILE A 89 1.57 7.74 1.56
C ILE A 89 0.08 8.03 1.39
N ILE A 90 -0.62 7.13 0.69
CA ILE A 90 -2.07 7.20 0.49
C ILE A 90 -2.76 6.08 1.27
N ASP A 91 -3.93 6.42 1.80
CA ASP A 91 -4.85 5.54 2.52
C ASP A 91 -6.28 5.74 2.02
N GLN A 92 -7.23 4.98 2.57
CA GLN A 92 -8.67 5.08 2.29
C GLN A 92 -9.24 6.50 2.49
N ASN A 93 -8.70 7.25 3.45
CA ASN A 93 -9.14 8.61 3.78
C ASN A 93 -8.37 9.69 3.01
N THR A 94 -7.41 9.32 2.17
CA THR A 94 -6.65 10.28 1.38
C THR A 94 -7.54 10.90 0.31
N PHE A 95 -7.47 12.22 0.15
CA PHE A 95 -8.23 12.89 -0.89
C PHE A 95 -7.58 12.66 -2.25
N ILE A 96 -8.41 12.30 -3.22
CA ILE A 96 -8.01 12.07 -4.59
C ILE A 96 -8.90 12.88 -5.53
N TRP A 97 -8.33 13.25 -6.66
CA TRP A 97 -9.02 13.91 -7.76
C TRP A 97 -8.63 13.24 -9.07
N GLY A 98 -9.56 13.24 -10.03
CA GLY A 98 -9.36 12.66 -11.34
C GLY A 98 -10.46 13.12 -12.30
N PRO A 99 -10.34 12.76 -13.60
CA PRO A 99 -11.31 13.11 -14.62
C PRO A 99 -12.72 12.67 -14.24
N GLY A 100 -13.68 13.59 -14.33
CA GLY A 100 -15.08 13.35 -13.99
C GLY A 100 -15.44 13.48 -12.51
N LEU A 101 -14.51 13.95 -11.67
CA LEU A 101 -14.80 14.35 -10.29
C LEU A 101 -14.82 15.89 -10.18
N ASP A 102 -15.91 16.44 -9.65
CA ASP A 102 -16.04 17.89 -9.46
C ASP A 102 -15.08 18.42 -8.38
N ASN A 103 -14.82 17.61 -7.35
CA ASN A 103 -14.05 18.00 -6.18
C ASN A 103 -13.12 16.89 -5.70
N TRP A 104 -12.19 17.25 -4.80
CA TRP A 104 -11.36 16.31 -4.07
C TRP A 104 -12.22 15.43 -3.17
N ILE A 105 -12.16 14.11 -3.39
CA ILE A 105 -13.01 13.14 -2.71
C ILE A 105 -12.11 12.08 -2.06
N PRO A 106 -12.39 11.59 -0.84
CA PRO A 106 -11.57 10.56 -0.23
C PRO A 106 -11.61 9.26 -1.05
N VAL A 107 -10.48 8.54 -1.16
CA VAL A 107 -10.34 7.32 -2.00
C VAL A 107 -11.47 6.33 -1.78
N LYS A 108 -11.90 6.12 -0.53
CA LYS A 108 -12.98 5.19 -0.18
C LYS A 108 -14.33 5.51 -0.82
N ASN A 109 -14.58 6.78 -1.15
CA ASN A 109 -15.82 7.24 -1.76
C ASN A 109 -15.78 7.14 -3.29
N VAL A 110 -14.59 6.99 -3.90
CA VAL A 110 -14.47 6.80 -5.34
C VAL A 110 -14.75 5.34 -5.68
N ARG A 111 -15.90 5.10 -6.32
CA ARG A 111 -16.37 3.75 -6.67
C ARG A 111 -15.33 3.04 -7.55
N CYS A 112 -15.07 1.78 -7.27
CA CYS A 112 -14.13 0.90 -8.00
C CYS A 112 -12.64 1.26 -7.93
N LEU A 113 -12.26 2.52 -7.68
CA LEU A 113 -10.86 2.95 -7.61
C LEU A 113 -10.10 2.22 -6.49
N ILE A 114 -10.71 2.10 -5.31
CA ILE A 114 -10.09 1.38 -4.18
C ILE A 114 -9.74 -0.06 -4.54
N ASN A 115 -10.60 -0.74 -5.31
CA ASN A 115 -10.34 -2.11 -5.77
C ASN A 115 -9.25 -2.16 -6.85
N CYS A 116 -9.13 -1.10 -7.66
CA CYS A 116 -8.08 -0.96 -8.66
C CYS A 116 -6.70 -0.70 -8.04
N ILE A 117 -6.64 0.01 -6.90
CA ILE A 117 -5.40 0.24 -6.13
C ILE A 117 -5.07 -0.98 -5.27
N ARG A 118 -6.05 -1.53 -4.55
CA ARG A 118 -5.85 -2.54 -3.51
C ARG A 118 -5.89 -3.96 -4.08
N THR A 119 -5.10 -4.22 -5.12
CA THR A 119 -4.97 -5.56 -5.72
C THR A 119 -4.29 -6.52 -4.73
N PRO A 120 -4.49 -7.85 -4.86
CA PRO A 120 -3.90 -8.82 -3.94
C PRO A 120 -2.38 -8.67 -3.79
N GLU A 121 -1.68 -8.37 -4.89
CA GLU A 121 -0.22 -8.17 -4.90
C GLU A 121 0.19 -6.98 -4.03
N VAL A 122 -0.55 -5.86 -4.16
CA VAL A 122 -0.34 -4.65 -3.36
C VAL A 122 -0.59 -4.91 -1.88
N GLN A 123 -1.61 -5.69 -1.55
CA GLN A 123 -1.93 -6.02 -0.15
C GLN A 123 -0.84 -6.88 0.50
N VAL A 124 -0.35 -7.90 -0.21
CA VAL A 124 0.75 -8.75 0.26
C VAL A 124 2.01 -7.91 0.47
N LEU A 125 2.39 -7.08 -0.50
CA LEU A 125 3.55 -6.19 -0.37
C LEU A 125 3.43 -5.20 0.79
N THR A 126 2.26 -4.62 0.98
CA THR A 126 2.01 -3.72 2.11
C THR A 126 2.19 -4.46 3.43
N LYS A 127 1.70 -5.70 3.53
CA LYS A 127 1.85 -6.52 4.74
C LYS A 127 3.31 -6.89 4.99
N ILE A 128 4.04 -7.33 3.96
CA ILE A 128 5.48 -7.64 4.06
C ILE A 128 6.26 -6.40 4.50
N LYS A 129 6.04 -5.24 3.87
CA LYS A 129 6.72 -3.99 4.27
C LYS A 129 6.43 -3.62 5.72
N LYS A 130 5.18 -3.79 6.16
CA LYS A 130 4.80 -3.54 7.55
C LYS A 130 5.53 -4.45 8.53
N GLU A 131 5.61 -5.74 8.22
CA GLU A 131 6.25 -6.75 9.08
C GLU A 131 7.77 -6.59 9.13
N PHE A 132 8.44 -6.43 7.98
CA PHE A 132 9.89 -6.49 7.90
C PHE A 132 10.60 -5.13 7.99
N VAL A 133 9.90 -4.02 7.69
CA VAL A 133 10.51 -2.68 7.73
C VAL A 133 9.98 -1.87 8.91
N LEU A 134 8.66 -1.75 9.03
CA LEU A 134 8.06 -0.84 10.01
C LEU A 134 8.14 -1.38 11.44
N LYS A 135 7.78 -2.65 11.66
CA LYS A 135 7.83 -3.24 13.02
C LYS A 135 9.21 -3.20 13.69
N PRO A 136 10.31 -3.64 13.04
CA PRO A 136 11.62 -3.58 13.70
C PRO A 136 12.04 -2.14 13.99
N TYR A 137 11.79 -1.20 13.07
CA TYR A 137 12.05 0.22 13.28
C TYR A 137 11.29 0.78 14.50
N LEU A 138 9.99 0.49 14.60
CA LEU A 138 9.16 0.92 15.73
C LEU A 138 9.57 0.27 17.05
N ASN A 139 9.99 -1.00 17.02
CA ASN A 139 10.50 -1.70 18.21
C ASN A 139 11.79 -1.06 18.73
N ASN A 140 12.70 -0.65 17.84
CA ASN A 140 13.92 0.05 18.23
C ASN A 140 13.60 1.39 18.92
N ILE A 141 12.73 2.20 18.33
CA ILE A 141 12.25 3.46 18.95
C ILE A 141 11.61 3.20 20.32
N ARG A 142 10.80 2.14 20.42
CA ARG A 142 10.16 1.76 21.68
C ARG A 142 11.20 1.41 22.74
N ASN A 143 12.21 0.63 22.39
CA ASN A 143 13.29 0.24 23.29
C ASN A 143 14.13 1.45 23.73
N GLU A 144 14.46 2.36 22.80
CA GLU A 144 15.14 3.61 23.11
C GLU A 144 14.33 4.47 24.08
N ASN A 145 13.03 4.62 23.84
CA ASN A 145 12.15 5.38 24.73
C ASN A 145 12.07 4.76 26.13
N ILE A 146 12.05 3.42 26.23
CA ILE A 146 12.10 2.71 27.52
C ILE A 146 13.45 2.97 28.21
N ALA A 147 14.56 2.89 27.48
CA ALA A 147 15.89 3.15 28.02
C ALA A 147 16.00 4.59 28.55
N ARG A 148 15.57 5.59 27.76
CA ARG A 148 15.52 7.00 28.19
C ARG A 148 14.69 7.17 29.48
N ARG A 149 13.52 6.55 29.57
CA ARG A 149 12.69 6.61 30.80
C ARG A 149 13.42 6.03 32.01
N LYS A 150 14.09 4.88 31.85
CA LYS A 150 14.86 4.26 32.94
C LYS A 150 16.03 5.15 33.38
N THR A 151 16.73 5.80 32.44
CA THR A 151 17.82 6.73 32.80
C THR A 151 17.28 7.96 33.53
N TRP A 152 16.14 8.52 33.09
CA TRP A 152 15.48 9.65 33.78
C TRP A 152 15.06 9.30 35.21
N LEU A 153 14.47 8.11 35.43
CA LEU A 153 14.07 7.67 36.76
C LEU A 153 15.29 7.49 37.69
N ARG A 154 16.36 6.87 37.19
CA ARG A 154 17.58 6.68 37.96
C ARG A 154 18.23 8.01 38.39
N GLN A 155 18.22 9.02 37.51
CA GLN A 155 18.71 10.35 37.84
C GLN A 155 17.87 11.03 38.94
N LEU A 156 16.55 10.78 38.96
CA LEU A 156 15.68 11.29 40.03
C LEU A 156 15.98 10.59 41.36
N ASP A 157 16.17 9.28 41.36
CA ASP A 157 16.52 8.51 42.56
C ASP A 157 17.89 8.91 43.14
N GLU A 158 18.82 9.40 42.32
CA GLU A 158 20.14 9.90 42.76
C GLU A 158 20.08 11.33 43.34
N LEU A 159 18.97 12.06 43.16
CA LEU A 159 18.80 13.45 43.63
C LEU A 159 18.05 13.57 44.97
N TYR A 160 17.41 12.51 45.44
CA TYR A 160 16.67 12.44 46.70
C TYR A 160 17.36 11.51 47.70
#